data_AF-A0A183JPD1-F1
#
_entry.id   AF-A0A183JPD1-F1
#
_cell.length_a   1.000
_cell.length_b   1.000
_cell.length_c   1.000
_cell.angle_alpha   90.00
_cell.angle_beta   90.00
_cell.angle_gamma   90.00
#
_symmetry.space_group_name_H-M   'P 1'
#
loop_
_entity.id
_entity.type
_entity.pdbx_description
1 polymer ?
#
loop_
_entity_poly.entity_id
_entity_poly.type
_entity_poly.pdbx_seq_one_letter_code
_entity_poly.pdbx_strand_id
1 'polypeptide(L)' 'MVVKFMVVHYNMHSKNVEISYMYVKNAVSVQQMLKIYVNIHKQYM' A
#
# COMPACT_ATOMS: atom_id res chain seq x y z
N MET A 1 21.06 -7.81 -4.73
CA MET A 1 19.99 -8.32 -3.82
C MET A 1 19.43 -7.20 -2.93
N VAL A 2 20.28 -6.41 -2.26
CA VAL A 2 19.89 -5.25 -1.42
C VAL A 2 19.07 -4.20 -2.16
N VAL A 3 19.46 -3.85 -3.40
CA VAL A 3 18.74 -2.87 -4.22
C VAL A 3 17.32 -3.32 -4.55
N LYS A 4 17.11 -4.61 -4.87
CA LYS A 4 15.77 -5.17 -5.10
C LYS A 4 14.90 -5.09 -3.84
N PHE A 5 15.48 -5.35 -2.67
CA PHE A 5 14.74 -5.29 -1.40
C PHE A 5 14.32 -3.85 -1.02
N MET A 6 15.22 -2.88 -1.22
CA MET A 6 14.91 -1.45 -1.01
C MET A 6 13.79 -0.97 -1.95
N VAL A 7 13.81 -1.38 -3.22
CA VAL A 7 12.78 -0.99 -4.20
C VAL A 7 11.40 -1.57 -3.81
N VAL A 8 11.35 -2.81 -3.31
CA VAL A 8 10.11 -3.43 -2.84
C VAL A 8 9.54 -2.69 -1.63
N HIS A 9 10.37 -2.41 -0.62
CA HIS A 9 9.94 -1.68 0.58
C HIS A 9 9.45 -0.26 0.25
N TYR A 10 10.16 0.46 -0.62
CA TYR A 10 9.77 1.80 -1.02
C TYR A 10 8.43 1.80 -1.77
N ASN A 11 8.23 0.84 -2.68
CA ASN A 11 6.98 0.71 -3.42
C ASN A 11 5.80 0.34 -2.52
N MET A 12 5.99 -0.53 -1.53
CA MET A 12 4.96 -0.83 -0.53
C MET A 12 4.61 0.41 0.29
N HIS A 13 5.62 1.14 0.77
CA HIS A 13 5.42 2.35 1.56
C HIS A 13 4.67 3.43 0.78
N SER A 14 5.10 3.71 -0.46
CA SER A 14 4.47 4.68 -1.35
C SER A 14 2.99 4.38 -1.58
N LYS A 15 2.64 3.13 -1.89
CA LYS A 15 1.24 2.74 -2.11
C LYS A 15 0.40 2.81 -0.83
N ASN A 16 0.99 2.51 0.33
CA ASN A 16 0.29 2.60 1.60
C ASN A 16 -0.06 4.06 1.97
N VAL A 17 0.86 4.99 1.71
CA VAL A 17 0.64 6.43 1.90
C VAL A 17 -0.48 6.93 0.97
N GLU A 18 -0.48 6.52 -0.29
CA GLU A 18 -1.52 6.88 -1.26
C GLU A 18 -2.93 6.45 -0.82
N ILE A 19 -3.07 5.22 -0.33
CA ILE A 19 -4.35 4.69 0.16
C ILE A 19 -4.80 5.42 1.43
N SER A 20 -3.88 5.69 2.34
CA SER A 20 -4.17 6.44 3.56
C SER A 20 -4.69 7.84 3.22
N TYR A 21 -4.13 8.48 2.20
CA TYR A 21 -4.60 9.77 1.69
C TYR A 21 -6.00 9.68 1.06
N MET A 22 -6.28 8.63 0.28
CA MET A 22 -7.61 8.37 -0.28
C MET A 22 -8.66 8.12 0.80
N TYR A 23 -8.30 7.42 1.88
CA TYR A 23 -9.16 7.21 3.05
C TYR A 23 -9.47 8.53 3.76
N VAL A 24 -8.46 9.37 4.05
CA VAL A 24 -8.66 10.69 4.67
C VAL A 24 -9.54 11.61 3.82
N LYS A 25 -9.50 11.48 2.49
CA LYS A 25 -10.38 12.19 1.57
C LYS A 25 -11.80 11.60 1.46
N ASN A 26 -12.14 10.57 2.23
CA ASN A 26 -13.38 9.79 2.11
C ASN A 26 -13.65 9.25 0.69
N ALA A 27 -12.60 9.11 -0.14
CA ALA A 27 -12.73 8.55 -1.48
C ALA A 27 -12.88 7.03 -1.47
N VAL A 28 -12.50 6.39 -0.35
CA VAL A 28 -12.46 4.93 -0.18
C VAL A 28 -12.95 4.59 1.23
N SER A 29 -13.83 3.59 1.36
CA SER A 29 -14.32 3.14 2.67
C SER A 29 -13.25 2.34 3.43
N VAL A 30 -13.38 2.24 4.76
CA VAL A 30 -12.48 1.42 5.62
C VAL A 30 -12.33 -0.01 5.08
N GLN A 31 -13.43 -0.60 4.63
CA GLN A 31 -13.46 -1.97 4.13
C GLN A 31 -12.75 -2.12 2.78
N GLN A 32 -12.84 -1.12 1.91
CA GLN A 32 -12.10 -1.07 0.65
C GLN A 32 -10.61 -0.83 0.89
N MET A 33 -10.25 0.08 1.80
CA MET A 33 -8.87 0.33 2.22
C MET A 33 -8.18 -0.97 2.70
N LEU A 34 -8.85 -1.72 3.60
CA LEU A 34 -8.35 -3.00 4.11
C LEU A 34 -8.10 -4.03 2.99
N LYS A 35 -9.01 -4.13 2.01
CA LYS A 35 -8.82 -5.01 0.85
C LYS A 35 -7.59 -4.62 0.05
N ILE A 36 -7.38 -3.33 -0.22
CA ILE A 36 -6.23 -2.86 -1.00
C ILE A 36 -4.93 -3.10 -0.23
N TYR A 37 -4.92 -2.83 1.08
CA TYR A 37 -3.76 -3.06 1.94
C TYR A 37 -3.31 -4.53 1.92
N VAL A 38 -4.25 -5.46 2.10
CA VAL A 38 -3.98 -6.90 2.03
C VAL A 38 -3.44 -7.31 0.66
N ASN A 39 -3.98 -6.73 -0.42
CA ASN A 39 -3.55 -7.06 -1.77
C ASN A 39 -2.12 -6.58 -2.06
N ILE A 40 -1.74 -5.40 -1.57
CA ILE A 40 -0.36 -4.89 -1.64
C ILE A 40 0.57 -5.81 -0.86
N HIS A 41 0.22 -6.21 0.36
CA HIS A 41 1.04 -7.13 1.13
C HIS A 41 1.27 -8.47 0.40
N LYS A 42 0.25 -9.02 -0.26
CA LYS A 42 0.39 -10.23 -1.08
C LYS A 42 1.25 -10.06 -2.33
N GLN A 43 1.30 -8.86 -2.92
CA GLN A 43 2.08 -8.61 -4.15
C GLN A 43 3.58 -8.46 -3.91
N TYR A 44 3.98 -8.14 -2.67
CA TYR A 44 5.35 -7.78 -2.33
C TYR A 44 5.98 -8.68 -1.26
N MET A 45 5.24 -9.68 -0.75
CA MET A 45 5.79 -10.90 -0.16
C MET A 45 6.26 -11.84 -1.27
#